data_AF-A0A820PH38-F1
#
_entry.id   AF-A0A820PH38-F1
#
_cell.length_a   1.000
_cell.length_b   1.000
_cell.length_c   1.000
_cell.angle_alpha   90.00
_cell.angle_beta   90.00
_cell.angle_gamma   90.00
#
_symmetry.space_group_name_H-M   'P 1'
#
loop_
_entity.id
_entity.type
_entity.pdbx_description
1 polymer ?
#
loop_
_entity_poly.entity_id
_entity_poly.type
_entity_poly.pdbx_seq_one_letter_code
_entity_poly.pdbx_strand_id
1 'polypeptide(L)'
;DEDELPASASAQSLGVRAQKKILSKLSSKSVAKVFIDETSGRILDNLHKLTRGYSGNKKEADKLLRSIIKTIVKLGILYKNNLFNEFELKLIDEFRNRFHSLSKAIVTFYEVDFTFDRLFLT
;
A
#
# COMPACT_ATOMS: atom_id res chain seq x y z
N ASP A 1 -6.55 -10.04 -58.31
CA ASP A 1 -5.96 -10.71 -57.14
C ASP A 1 -4.92 -9.81 -56.52
N GLU A 2 -5.32 -9.05 -55.51
CA GLU A 2 -4.46 -8.55 -54.43
C GLU A 2 -5.43 -8.08 -53.35
N ASP A 3 -5.86 -9.03 -52.53
CA ASP A 3 -6.68 -8.82 -51.35
C ASP A 3 -5.91 -7.91 -50.37
N GLU A 4 -6.45 -6.71 -50.11
CA GLU A 4 -6.06 -5.88 -48.97
C GLU A 4 -6.33 -6.66 -47.68
N LEU A 5 -5.25 -7.18 -47.08
CA LEU A 5 -5.27 -7.74 -45.73
C LEU A 5 -5.82 -6.67 -44.76
N PRO A 6 -6.91 -6.96 -44.03
CA PRO A 6 -7.51 -5.98 -43.11
C PRO A 6 -6.46 -5.62 -42.08
N ALA A 7 -6.17 -4.31 -41.97
CA ALA A 7 -5.15 -3.71 -41.11
C ALA A 7 -5.01 -4.50 -39.80
N SER A 8 -4.05 -5.43 -39.80
CA SER A 8 -3.89 -6.39 -38.72
C SER A 8 -3.68 -5.57 -37.45
N ALA A 9 -4.45 -5.89 -36.41
CA ALA A 9 -4.26 -5.28 -35.10
C ALA A 9 -2.78 -5.47 -34.73
N SER A 10 -1.99 -4.39 -34.86
CA SER A 10 -0.54 -4.51 -34.76
C SER A 10 -0.18 -5.12 -33.41
N ALA A 11 0.87 -5.93 -33.36
CA ALA A 11 1.33 -6.55 -32.11
C ALA A 11 1.51 -5.51 -30.98
N GLN A 12 1.87 -4.28 -31.34
CA GLN A 12 1.93 -3.12 -30.45
C GLN A 12 0.54 -2.75 -29.88
N SER A 13 -0.49 -2.66 -30.71
CA SER A 13 -1.87 -2.37 -30.26
C SER A 13 -2.45 -3.47 -29.37
N LEU A 14 -2.10 -4.72 -29.66
CA LEU A 14 -2.51 -5.89 -28.88
C LEU A 14 -1.79 -5.94 -27.52
N GLY A 15 -0.48 -5.64 -27.50
CA GLY A 15 0.33 -5.52 -26.29
C GLY A 15 -0.16 -4.40 -25.36
N VAL A 16 -0.49 -3.23 -25.90
CA VAL A 16 -1.06 -2.11 -25.12
C VAL A 16 -2.44 -2.49 -24.54
N ARG A 17 -3.29 -3.22 -25.29
CA ARG A 17 -4.57 -3.72 -24.77
C ARG A 17 -4.39 -4.75 -23.66
N ALA A 18 -3.44 -5.67 -23.80
CA ALA A 18 -3.12 -6.66 -22.77
C ALA A 18 -2.61 -5.99 -21.49
N GLN A 19 -1.68 -5.03 -21.61
CA GLN A 19 -1.18 -4.24 -20.48
C GLN A 19 -2.29 -3.45 -19.80
N LYS A 20 -3.13 -2.74 -20.55
CA LYS A 20 -4.28 -2.00 -19.99
C LYS A 20 -5.25 -2.93 -19.25
N LYS A 21 -5.47 -4.16 -19.74
CA LYS A 21 -6.35 -5.15 -19.12
C LYS A 21 -5.78 -5.74 -17.82
N ILE A 22 -4.45 -5.85 -17.71
CA ILE A 22 -3.77 -6.24 -16.46
C ILE A 22 -3.81 -5.08 -15.46
N LEU A 23 -3.42 -3.87 -15.88
CA LEU A 23 -3.44 -2.66 -15.06
C LEU A 23 -4.85 -2.35 -14.52
N SER A 24 -5.89 -2.53 -15.33
CA SER A 24 -7.29 -2.28 -14.90
C SER A 24 -7.78 -3.29 -13.86
N LYS A 25 -7.25 -4.52 -13.86
CA LYS A 25 -7.53 -5.51 -12.80
C LYS A 25 -6.78 -5.17 -11.51
N LEU A 26 -5.58 -4.62 -11.60
CA LEU A 26 -4.75 -4.22 -10.46
C LEU A 26 -5.22 -2.92 -9.78
N SER A 27 -5.93 -2.03 -10.48
CA SER A 27 -6.33 -0.71 -9.96
C SER A 27 -7.71 -0.65 -9.29
N SER A 28 -8.42 -1.77 -9.16
CA SER A 28 -9.80 -1.74 -8.66
C SER A 28 -9.86 -1.58 -7.13
N LYS A 29 -10.88 -0.88 -6.61
CA LYS A 29 -11.18 -0.75 -5.16
C LYS A 29 -11.24 -2.10 -4.42
N SER A 30 -11.47 -3.20 -5.14
CA SER A 30 -11.43 -4.57 -4.62
C SER A 30 -10.05 -4.96 -4.10
N VAL A 31 -8.98 -4.53 -4.77
CA VAL A 31 -7.59 -4.87 -4.40
C VAL A 31 -7.21 -4.28 -3.04
N ALA A 32 -7.65 -3.06 -2.74
CA ALA A 32 -7.44 -2.46 -1.42
C ALA A 32 -8.14 -3.26 -0.30
N LYS A 33 -9.34 -3.78 -0.56
CA LYS A 33 -10.11 -4.60 0.39
C LYS A 33 -9.50 -6.00 0.60
N VAL A 34 -8.72 -6.50 -0.37
CA VAL A 34 -7.94 -7.74 -0.23
C VAL A 34 -6.70 -7.54 0.66
N PHE A 35 -6.13 -6.34 0.69
CA PHE A 35 -4.92 -6.03 1.47
C PHE A 35 -5.20 -5.44 2.85
N ILE A 36 -6.38 -4.87 3.07
CA ILE A 36 -6.78 -4.26 4.34
C ILE A 36 -7.93 -5.09 4.91
N ASP A 37 -7.60 -5.93 5.88
CA ASP A 37 -8.57 -6.69 6.66
C ASP A 37 -9.30 -5.78 7.67
N GLU A 38 -10.31 -6.32 8.37
CA GLU A 38 -11.13 -5.54 9.30
C GLU A 38 -10.30 -4.90 10.43
N THR A 39 -9.34 -5.65 10.97
CA THR A 39 -8.47 -5.16 12.05
C THR A 39 -7.56 -4.03 11.57
N SER A 40 -6.90 -4.19 10.42
CA SER A 40 -6.08 -3.12 9.84
C SER A 40 -6.94 -1.89 9.47
N GLY A 41 -8.18 -2.11 9.01
CA GLY A 41 -9.13 -1.05 8.76
C GLY A 41 -9.41 -0.20 10.01
N ARG A 42 -9.67 -0.84 11.16
CA ARG A 42 -9.87 -0.14 12.44
C ARG A 42 -8.63 0.65 12.88
N ILE A 43 -7.43 0.10 12.69
CA ILE A 43 -6.18 0.80 13.00
C ILE A 43 -6.05 2.06 12.15
N LEU A 44 -6.32 1.96 10.84
CA LEU A 44 -6.28 3.09 9.91
C LEU A 44 -7.32 4.17 10.26
N ASP A 45 -8.52 3.77 10.67
CA ASP A 45 -9.56 4.71 11.12
C ASP A 45 -9.15 5.44 12.41
N ASN A 46 -8.52 4.75 13.35
CA ASN A 46 -8.01 5.37 14.58
C ASN A 46 -6.83 6.29 14.29
N LEU A 47 -5.92 5.91 13.38
CA LEU A 47 -4.84 6.78 12.92
C LEU A 47 -5.37 8.05 12.26
N HIS A 48 -6.45 7.96 11.48
CA HIS A 48 -7.11 9.11 10.88
C HIS A 48 -7.71 10.05 11.95
N LYS A 49 -8.43 9.50 12.93
CA LYS A 49 -8.98 10.26 14.06
C LYS A 49 -7.89 10.98 14.83
N LEU A 50 -6.79 10.28 15.16
CA LEU A 50 -5.63 10.85 15.86
C LEU A 50 -4.98 11.97 15.04
N THR A 51 -4.71 11.73 13.76
CA THR A 51 -4.11 12.74 12.88
C THR A 51 -4.99 13.98 12.76
N ARG A 52 -6.30 13.80 12.59
CA ARG A 52 -7.27 14.91 12.51
C ARG A 52 -7.35 15.69 13.82
N GLY A 53 -7.33 14.99 14.96
CA GLY A 53 -7.33 15.60 16.29
C GLY A 53 -6.06 16.42 16.52
N TYR A 54 -4.91 15.90 16.12
CA TYR A 54 -3.61 16.56 16.28
C TYR A 54 -3.42 17.74 15.32
N SER A 55 -3.74 17.58 14.02
CA SER A 55 -3.51 18.63 13.02
C SER A 55 -4.60 19.69 12.98
N GLY A 56 -5.79 19.40 13.53
CA GLY A 56 -6.99 20.23 13.35
C GLY A 56 -7.51 20.28 11.90
N ASN A 57 -6.89 19.56 10.96
CA ASN A 57 -7.16 19.68 9.54
C ASN A 57 -7.62 18.35 8.93
N LYS A 58 -8.93 18.24 8.68
CA LYS A 58 -9.54 17.06 8.05
C LYS A 58 -8.93 16.75 6.68
N LYS A 59 -8.68 17.76 5.84
CA LYS A 59 -8.15 17.53 4.48
C LYS A 59 -6.76 16.91 4.52
N GLU A 60 -5.94 17.34 5.48
CA GLU A 60 -4.60 16.82 5.70
C GLU A 60 -4.63 15.39 6.23
N ALA A 61 -5.47 15.10 7.23
CA ALA A 61 -5.66 13.74 7.74
C ALA A 61 -6.16 12.78 6.64
N ASP A 62 -7.13 13.21 5.83
CA ASP A 62 -7.62 12.45 4.67
C ASP A 62 -6.51 12.21 3.63
N LYS A 63 -5.63 13.20 3.41
CA LYS A 63 -4.52 13.10 2.47
C LYS A 63 -3.48 12.09 2.96
N LEU A 64 -3.12 12.14 4.25
CA LEU A 64 -2.19 11.19 4.86
C LEU A 64 -2.73 9.76 4.78
N LEU A 65 -3.98 9.54 5.20
CA LEU A 65 -4.63 8.23 5.15
C LEU A 65 -4.65 7.65 3.73
N ARG A 66 -5.03 8.47 2.73
CA ARG A 66 -5.01 8.04 1.31
C ARG A 66 -3.60 7.67 0.85
N SER A 67 -2.58 8.41 1.25
CA SER A 67 -1.19 8.11 0.90
C SER A 67 -0.75 6.77 1.50
N ILE A 68 -1.06 6.51 2.78
CA ILE A 68 -0.76 5.24 3.45
C ILE A 68 -1.41 4.06 2.70
N ILE A 69 -2.73 4.15 2.45
CA ILE A 69 -3.47 3.09 1.74
C ILE A 69 -2.87 2.84 0.36
N LYS A 70 -2.57 3.90 -0.41
CA LYS A 70 -1.96 3.77 -1.74
C LYS A 70 -0.60 3.07 -1.68
N THR A 71 0.23 3.39 -0.69
CA THR A 71 1.54 2.76 -0.51
C THR A 71 1.40 1.27 -0.18
N ILE A 72 0.54 0.91 0.78
CA ILE A 72 0.27 -0.50 1.14
C ILE A 72 -0.20 -1.29 -0.08
N VAL A 73 -1.16 -0.76 -0.83
CA VAL A 73 -1.71 -1.44 -2.02
C VAL A 73 -0.65 -1.60 -3.11
N LYS A 74 0.18 -0.58 -3.36
CA LYS A 74 1.28 -0.69 -4.34
C LYS A 74 2.28 -1.76 -3.93
N LEU A 75 2.73 -1.76 -2.68
CA LEU A 75 3.66 -2.77 -2.17
C LEU A 75 3.06 -4.17 -2.26
N GLY A 76 1.80 -4.34 -1.89
CA GLY A 76 1.09 -5.61 -1.99
C GLY A 76 0.97 -6.12 -3.43
N ILE A 77 0.70 -5.24 -4.39
CA ILE A 77 0.66 -5.59 -5.83
C ILE A 77 2.04 -6.02 -6.32
N LEU A 78 3.09 -5.25 -6.02
CA LEU A 78 4.46 -5.57 -6.43
C LEU A 78 4.90 -6.92 -5.86
N TYR A 79 4.63 -7.16 -4.57
CA TYR A 79 4.95 -8.41 -3.89
C TYR A 79 4.21 -9.61 -4.49
N LYS A 80 2.89 -9.51 -4.68
CA LYS A 80 2.09 -10.62 -5.24
C LYS A 80 2.45 -10.98 -6.68
N ASN A 81 3.00 -10.04 -7.44
CA ASN A 81 3.39 -10.28 -8.83
C ASN A 81 4.88 -10.61 -8.97
N ASN A 82 5.60 -10.88 -7.87
CA ASN A 82 7.04 -11.18 -7.86
C ASN A 82 7.88 -10.14 -8.62
N LEU A 83 7.51 -8.86 -8.49
CA LEU A 83 8.17 -7.76 -9.19
C LEU A 83 9.37 -7.18 -8.41
N PHE A 84 9.65 -7.69 -7.22
CA PHE A 84 10.81 -7.32 -6.42
C PHE A 84 11.99 -8.25 -6.71
N ASN A 85 13.19 -7.67 -6.79
CA ASN A 85 14.42 -8.43 -6.82
C ASN A 85 14.85 -8.87 -5.40
N GLU A 86 15.88 -9.70 -5.29
CA GLU A 86 16.35 -10.23 -3.99
C GLU A 86 16.76 -9.15 -2.98
N PHE A 87 17.36 -8.06 -3.45
CA PHE A 87 17.74 -6.95 -2.59
C PHE A 87 16.51 -6.21 -2.05
N GLU A 88 15.52 -5.94 -2.90
CA GLU A 88 14.26 -5.32 -2.50
C GLU A 88 13.46 -6.21 -1.54
N LEU A 89 13.48 -7.53 -1.74
CA LEU A 89 12.86 -8.49 -0.81
C LEU A 89 13.51 -8.46 0.57
N LYS A 90 14.85 -8.34 0.64
CA LYS A 90 15.56 -8.15 1.91
C LYS A 90 15.15 -6.85 2.60
N LEU A 91 15.04 -5.74 1.87
CA LEU A 91 14.56 -4.47 2.41
C LEU A 91 13.13 -4.56 2.96
N ILE A 92 12.25 -5.30 2.29
CA ILE A 92 10.88 -5.51 2.75
C ILE A 92 10.86 -6.32 4.05
N ASP A 93 11.71 -7.34 4.17
CA ASP A 93 11.79 -8.13 5.40
C ASP A 93 12.38 -7.32 6.56
N GLU A 94 13.44 -6.54 6.31
CA GLU A 94 13.96 -5.58 7.30
C GLU A 94 12.92 -4.57 7.75
N PHE A 95 12.16 -4.00 6.80
CA PHE A 95 11.05 -3.10 7.11
C PHE A 95 10.00 -3.78 7.99
N ARG A 96 9.61 -5.02 7.66
CA ARG A 96 8.64 -5.79 8.43
C ARG A 96 9.12 -6.03 9.86
N ASN A 97 10.39 -6.37 10.04
CA ASN A 97 10.98 -6.59 11.36
C ASN A 97 11.00 -5.30 12.18
N ARG A 98 11.40 -4.17 11.59
CA ARG A 98 11.37 -2.86 12.27
C ARG A 98 9.96 -2.42 12.62
N PHE A 99 9.01 -2.60 11.71
CA PHE A 99 7.60 -2.26 11.94
C PHE A 99 6.99 -3.10 13.06
N HIS A 100 7.32 -4.39 13.14
CA HIS A 100 6.90 -5.27 14.23
C HIS A 100 7.44 -4.81 15.59
N SER A 101 8.74 -4.46 15.64
CA SER A 101 9.36 -3.91 16.85
C SER A 101 8.72 -2.59 17.29
N LEU A 102 8.47 -1.68 16.34
CA LEU A 102 7.76 -0.42 16.60
C LEU A 102 6.36 -0.67 17.14
N SER A 103 5.63 -1.62 16.55
CA SER A 103 4.26 -1.96 16.97
C SER A 103 4.24 -2.45 18.42
N LYS A 104 5.20 -3.33 18.79
CA LYS A 104 5.37 -3.78 20.18
C LYS A 104 5.69 -2.63 21.12
N ALA A 105 6.63 -1.76 20.74
CA ALA A 105 7.01 -0.62 21.57
C ALA A 105 5.82 0.32 21.83
N ILE A 106 4.99 0.60 20.82
CA ILE A 106 3.77 1.41 20.97
C ILE A 106 2.81 0.76 21.98
N VAL A 107 2.63 -0.57 21.93
CA VAL A 107 1.79 -1.29 22.89
C VAL A 107 2.39 -1.22 24.29
N THR A 108 3.69 -1.50 24.45
CA THR A 108 4.38 -1.40 25.74
C THR A 108 4.28 -0.01 26.35
N PHE A 109 4.50 1.05 25.55
CA PHE A 109 4.41 2.43 26.01
C PHE A 109 3.00 2.82 26.47
N TYR A 110 1.98 2.13 25.97
CA TYR A 110 0.60 2.33 26.40
C TYR A 110 0.24 1.49 27.64
N GLU A 111 0.71 0.25 27.71
CA GLU A 111 0.34 -0.72 28.75
C GLU A 111 1.18 -0.60 30.03
N VAL A 112 2.40 -0.07 29.95
CA VAL A 112 3.33 -0.01 31.08
C VAL A 112 3.66 1.44 31.42
N ASP A 113 3.30 1.84 32.64
CA ASP A 113 3.55 3.19 33.14
C ASP A 113 5.03 3.59 33.08
N PHE A 114 5.28 4.87 32.81
CA PHE A 114 6.63 5.48 32.75
C PHE A 114 7.60 4.88 31.72
N THR A 115 7.13 4.06 30.77
CA THR A 115 7.99 3.51 29.70
C THR A 115 8.01 4.33 28.41
N PHE A 116 7.10 5.29 28.25
CA PHE A 116 7.02 6.10 27.03
C PHE A 116 8.31 6.89 26.76
N ASP A 117 8.96 6.58 25.65
CA ASP A 117 10.12 7.30 25.13
C ASP A 117 9.82 7.86 23.73
N ARG A 118 9.77 9.19 23.63
CA ARG A 118 9.55 9.87 22.35
C ARG A 118 10.72 9.72 21.39
N LEU A 119 11.97 9.73 21.90
CA LEU A 119 13.17 9.65 21.05
C LEU A 119 13.27 8.29 20.38
N PHE A 120 12.73 7.24 21.02
CA PHE A 120 12.62 5.93 20.40
C PHE A 120 11.67 5.92 19.18
N LEU A 121 10.67 6.80 19.13
CA LEU A 121 9.64 6.84 18.08
C LEU A 121 9.94 7.79 16.91
N THR A 122 10.95 8.67 17.03
CA THR A 122 11.26 9.75 16.06
C THR A 122 12.64 9.59 15.47
#